data_AF-A0A1G1G6Z4-F1
#
_entry.id   AF-A0A1G1G6Z4-F1
#
_cell.length_a   1.000
_cell.length_b   1.000
_cell.length_c   1.000
_cell.angle_alpha   90.00
_cell.angle_beta   90.00
_cell.angle_gamma   90.00
#
_symmetry.space_group_name_H-M   'P 1'
#
loop_
_entity.id
_entity.type
_entity.pdbx_description
1 polymer ?
#
loop_
_entity_poly.entity_id
_entity_poly.type
_entity_poly.pdbx_seq_one_letter_code
_entity_poly.pdbx_strand_id
1 'polypeptide(L)'
;MKTGLKEIKERIHKAQYDALKSVNRELISLYWDIGKSIVAKQEKLGWGKSIVETLARDLQKEFPGIQGFSSANLWRMRNFYITYQENEKLAPLVREISWTVRCSFTFPP
;
A
#
# COMPACT_ATOMS: atom_id res chain seq x y z
N MET A 1 -42.30 2.82 -9.80
CA MET A 1 -41.27 2.56 -10.83
C MET A 1 -39.85 3.08 -10.47
N LYS A 2 -39.52 3.34 -9.18
CA LYS A 2 -38.18 3.83 -8.75
C LYS A 2 -37.32 2.76 -8.07
N THR A 3 -37.88 1.60 -7.75
CA THR A 3 -37.29 0.59 -6.86
C THR A 3 -36.20 -0.25 -7.54
N GLY A 4 -36.45 -0.73 -8.77
CA GLY A 4 -35.48 -1.60 -9.48
C GLY A 4 -34.18 -0.91 -9.87
N LEU A 5 -34.22 0.40 -10.18
CA LEU A 5 -33.02 1.16 -10.54
C LEU A 5 -32.12 1.44 -9.32
N LYS A 6 -32.70 1.52 -8.12
CA LYS A 6 -31.96 1.65 -6.86
C LYS A 6 -31.26 0.34 -6.50
N GLU A 7 -31.97 -0.78 -6.66
CA GLU A 7 -31.43 -2.13 -6.43
C GLU A 7 -30.25 -2.47 -7.35
N ILE A 8 -30.34 -2.12 -8.64
CA ILE A 8 -29.24 -2.31 -9.60
C ILE A 8 -28.04 -1.43 -9.23
N LYS A 9 -28.27 -0.17 -8.86
CA LYS A 9 -27.18 0.72 -8.41
C LYS A 9 -26.50 0.19 -7.15
N GLU A 10 -27.25 -0.27 -6.16
CA GLU A 10 -26.70 -0.86 -4.93
C GLU A 10 -25.88 -2.12 -5.22
N ARG A 11 -26.33 -2.98 -6.16
CA ARG A 11 -25.54 -4.15 -6.59
C ARG A 11 -24.24 -3.75 -7.30
N ILE A 12 -24.26 -2.71 -8.14
CA ILE A 12 -23.05 -2.20 -8.79
C ILE A 12 -22.08 -1.65 -7.75
N HIS A 13 -22.56 -0.84 -6.81
CA HIS A 13 -21.72 -0.30 -5.74
C HIS A 13 -21.13 -1.40 -4.86
N LYS A 14 -21.92 -2.43 -4.53
CA LYS A 14 -21.45 -3.58 -3.76
C LYS A 14 -20.38 -4.36 -4.51
N ALA A 15 -20.59 -4.66 -5.79
CA ALA A 15 -19.60 -5.35 -6.62
C ALA A 15 -18.30 -4.54 -6.76
N GLN A 16 -18.39 -3.22 -6.93
CA GLN A 16 -17.23 -2.34 -6.94
C GLN A 16 -16.50 -2.31 -5.59
N TYR A 17 -17.25 -2.25 -4.49
CA TYR A 17 -16.69 -2.28 -3.14
C TYR A 17 -15.95 -3.59 -2.86
N ASP A 18 -16.54 -4.73 -3.23
CA ASP A 18 -15.94 -6.05 -3.05
C ASP A 18 -14.67 -6.20 -3.90
N ALA A 19 -14.69 -5.71 -5.14
CA ALA A 19 -13.51 -5.67 -6.01
C ALA A 19 -12.39 -4.79 -5.41
N LEU A 20 -12.72 -3.59 -4.94
CA LEU A 20 -11.76 -2.69 -4.30
C LEU A 20 -11.19 -3.28 -3.01
N LYS A 21 -12.02 -3.98 -2.21
CA LYS A 21 -11.57 -4.66 -1.00
C LYS A 21 -10.55 -5.76 -1.30
N SER A 22 -10.80 -6.54 -2.35
CA SER A 22 -9.85 -7.57 -2.81
C SER A 22 -8.53 -6.95 -3.29
N VAL A 23 -8.59 -5.91 -4.12
CA VAL A 23 -7.41 -5.21 -4.64
C VAL A 23 -6.60 -4.56 -3.51
N ASN A 24 -7.26 -3.90 -2.56
CA ASN A 24 -6.59 -3.28 -1.41
C ASN A 24 -5.84 -4.32 -0.57
N ARG A 25 -6.42 -5.51 -0.37
CA ARG A 25 -5.75 -6.59 0.36
C ARG A 25 -4.44 -7.01 -0.31
N GLU A 26 -4.46 -7.21 -1.62
CA GLU A 26 -3.28 -7.58 -2.41
C GLU A 26 -2.22 -6.47 -2.40
N LEU A 27 -2.63 -5.22 -2.61
CA LEU A 27 -1.71 -4.07 -2.57
C LEU A 27 -1.00 -3.93 -1.22
N ILE A 28 -1.72 -4.20 -0.12
CA ILE A 28 -1.15 -4.05 1.21
C ILE A 28 -0.25 -5.23 1.55
N SER A 29 -0.54 -6.43 1.04
CA SER A 29 0.42 -7.54 1.07
C SER A 29 1.70 -7.17 0.33
N LEU A 30 1.58 -6.61 -0.88
CA LEU A 30 2.72 -6.16 -1.67
C LEU A 30 3.56 -5.11 -0.92
N TYR A 31 2.92 -4.12 -0.31
CA TYR A 31 3.63 -3.08 0.46
C TYR A 31 4.34 -3.63 1.69
N TRP A 32 3.72 -4.59 2.37
CA TRP A 32 4.35 -5.30 3.48
C TRP A 32 5.59 -6.06 3.02
N ASP A 33 5.49 -6.80 1.91
CA ASP A 33 6.60 -7.59 1.36
C ASP A 33 7.75 -6.70 0.87
N ILE A 34 7.43 -5.53 0.29
CA ILE A 34 8.42 -4.52 -0.07
C ILE A 34 9.10 -3.98 1.18
N GLY A 35 8.33 -3.58 2.20
CA GLY A 35 8.87 -3.08 3.47
C GLY A 35 9.80 -4.09 4.15
N LYS A 36 9.37 -5.36 4.23
CA LYS A 36 10.16 -6.49 4.72
C LYS A 36 11.46 -6.67 3.94
N SER A 37 11.36 -6.64 2.60
CA SER A 37 12.51 -6.80 1.71
C SER A 37 13.53 -5.67 1.88
N ILE A 38 13.05 -4.44 2.06
CA ILE A 38 13.94 -3.28 2.32
C ILE A 38 14.67 -3.50 3.64
N VAL A 39 13.96 -3.81 4.74
CA VAL A 39 14.59 -4.01 6.07
C VAL A 39 15.59 -5.17 6.04
N ALA A 40 15.22 -6.31 5.47
CA ALA A 40 16.13 -7.46 5.36
C ALA A 40 17.40 -7.12 4.56
N LYS A 41 17.29 -6.30 3.51
CA LYS A 41 18.45 -5.84 2.74
C LYS A 41 19.24 -4.75 3.47
N GLN A 42 18.61 -3.94 4.33
CA GLN A 42 19.35 -3.03 5.20
C GLN A 42 20.23 -3.78 6.20
N GLU A 43 19.70 -4.84 6.82
CA GLU A 43 20.45 -5.65 7.78
C GLU A 43 21.57 -6.47 7.10
N LYS A 44 21.29 -7.06 5.94
CA LYS A 44 22.27 -7.91 5.22
C LYS A 44 23.32 -7.15 4.42
N LEU A 45 22.93 -6.03 3.79
CA LEU A 45 23.76 -5.32 2.81
C LEU A 45 24.08 -3.87 3.23
N GLY A 46 23.61 -3.42 4.40
CA GLY A 46 23.82 -2.05 4.87
C GLY A 46 23.12 -1.00 4.02
N TRP A 47 21.96 -1.33 3.42
CA TRP A 47 21.22 -0.40 2.55
C TRP A 47 20.91 0.94 3.22
N GLY A 48 21.66 1.97 2.84
CA GLY A 48 21.42 3.35 3.25
C GLY A 48 20.34 4.04 2.41
N LYS A 49 20.11 5.33 2.70
CA LYS A 49 19.13 6.18 2.02
C LYS A 49 19.32 6.24 0.50
N SER A 50 20.56 6.32 0.04
CA SER A 50 20.91 6.42 -1.38
C SER A 50 20.52 5.16 -2.19
N ILE A 51 20.60 3.98 -1.58
CA ILE A 51 20.25 2.73 -2.26
C ILE A 51 18.74 2.60 -2.42
N VAL A 52 17.97 2.97 -1.38
CA VAL A 52 16.50 3.00 -1.45
C VAL A 52 16.02 4.02 -2.49
N GLU A 53 16.67 5.18 -2.59
CA GLU A 53 16.37 6.18 -3.63
C GLU A 53 16.68 5.69 -5.04
N THR A 54 17.71 4.87 -5.21
CA THR A 54 18.07 4.28 -6.50
C THR A 54 17.06 3.21 -6.90
N LEU A 55 16.70 2.32 -5.97
CA LEU A 55 15.65 1.33 -6.17
C LEU A 55 14.31 2.00 -6.55
N ALA A 56 13.95 3.09 -5.88
CA ALA A 56 12.74 3.84 -6.19
C ALA A 56 12.77 4.42 -7.62
N ARG A 57 13.92 4.96 -8.05
CA ARG A 57 14.09 5.47 -9.41
C ARG A 57 13.99 4.36 -10.44
N ASP A 58 14.57 3.19 -10.16
CA ASP A 58 14.51 2.04 -11.07
C ASP A 58 13.08 1.49 -11.19
N LEU A 59 12.37 1.37 -10.06
CA LEU A 59 10.96 0.98 -10.03
C LEU A 59 10.07 1.99 -10.78
N GLN A 60 10.33 3.30 -10.65
CA GLN A 60 9.59 4.31 -11.40
C GLN A 60 9.86 4.27 -12.90
N LYS A 61 11.09 3.90 -13.31
CA LYS A 61 11.44 3.72 -14.72
C LYS A 61 10.77 2.48 -15.31
N GLU A 62 10.71 1.39 -14.55
CA GLU A 62 10.11 0.14 -14.97
C GLU A 62 8.57 0.21 -14.99
N PHE A 63 7.99 1.01 -14.08
CA PHE A 63 6.55 1.23 -13.99
C PHE A 63 6.17 2.71 -14.18
N PRO A 64 6.33 3.27 -15.40
CA PRO A 64 5.98 4.66 -15.68
C PRO A 64 4.47 4.86 -15.53
N GLY A 65 4.08 5.84 -14.71
CA GLY A 65 2.67 6.21 -14.46
C GLY A 65 2.07 5.62 -13.18
N ILE A 66 2.76 4.72 -12.47
CA ILE A 66 2.29 4.23 -11.17
C ILE A 66 2.76 5.17 -10.05
N GLN A 67 1.84 5.98 -9.53
CA GLN A 67 2.07 6.88 -8.39
C GLN A 67 2.07 6.12 -7.05
N GLY A 68 3.06 5.24 -6.84
CA GLY A 68 3.16 4.42 -5.63
C GLY A 68 4.58 4.01 -5.24
N PHE A 69 5.56 4.16 -6.13
CA PHE A 69 6.94 3.69 -5.93
C PHE A 69 7.97 4.82 -5.78
N SER A 70 7.55 5.99 -5.26
CA SER A 70 8.50 7.05 -4.91
C SER A 70 9.34 6.67 -3.70
N SER A 71 10.56 7.21 -3.59
CA SER A 71 11.47 6.96 -2.47
C SER A 71 10.79 7.20 -1.12
N ALA A 72 10.00 8.27 -1.00
CA ALA A 72 9.21 8.56 0.20
C ALA A 72 8.18 7.45 0.51
N ASN A 73 7.53 6.87 -0.50
CA ASN A 73 6.56 5.80 -0.28
C ASN A 73 7.24 4.49 0.11
N LEU A 74 8.40 4.15 -0.48
CA LEU A 74 9.20 3.00 -0.03
C LEU A 74 9.66 3.15 1.43
N TRP A 75 10.05 4.36 1.84
CA TRP A 75 10.36 4.65 3.24
C TRP A 75 9.15 4.48 4.15
N ARG A 76 7.95 4.87 3.71
CA ARG A 76 6.71 4.60 4.44
C ARG A 76 6.40 3.11 4.54
N MET A 77 6.57 2.34 3.47
CA MET A 77 6.36 0.88 3.48
C MET A 77 7.34 0.18 4.43
N ARG A 78 8.60 0.61 4.43
CA ARG A 78 9.61 0.15 5.38
C ARG A 78 9.22 0.47 6.82
N ASN A 79 8.88 1.72 7.12
CA ASN A 79 8.49 2.11 8.48
C ASN A 79 7.22 1.38 8.91
N PHE A 80 6.26 1.20 8.01
CA PHE A 80 5.08 0.39 8.24
C PHE A 80 5.46 -1.05 8.63
N TYR A 81 6.36 -1.70 7.89
CA TYR A 81 6.84 -3.02 8.27
C TYR A 81 7.50 -3.00 9.65
N ILE A 82 8.41 -2.06 9.94
CA ILE A 82 9.11 -1.99 11.24
C ILE A 82 8.14 -1.76 12.40
N THR A 83 7.17 -0.86 12.24
CA THR A 83 6.21 -0.51 13.30
C THR A 83 5.23 -1.65 13.60
N TYR A 84 4.85 -2.41 12.57
CA TYR A 84 3.79 -3.41 12.68
C TYR A 84 4.30 -4.86 12.65
N GLN A 85 5.58 -5.13 12.37
CA GLN A 85 6.15 -6.49 12.36
C GLN A 85 5.98 -7.21 13.69
N GLU A 86 5.99 -6.48 14.81
CA GLU A 86 5.78 -7.03 16.16
C GLU A 86 4.30 -7.23 16.50
N ASN A 87 3.40 -6.57 15.76
CA ASN A 87 1.95 -6.63 15.93
C ASN A 87 1.27 -7.15 14.67
N GLU A 88 1.50 -8.44 14.38
CA GLU A 88 0.97 -9.17 13.21
C GLU A 88 -0.56 -9.08 13.07
N LYS A 89 -1.28 -8.84 14.19
CA LYS A 89 -2.74 -8.64 14.23
C LYS A 89 -3.24 -7.27 13.75
N LEU A 90 -2.37 -6.26 13.61
CA LEU A 90 -2.74 -4.91 13.17
C LEU A 90 -2.51 -4.67 11.67
N ALA A 91 -1.65 -5.48 11.04
CA ALA A 91 -1.46 -5.46 9.59
C ALA A 91 -2.79 -5.60 8.81
N PRO A 92 -3.79 -6.41 9.23
CA PRO A 92 -5.12 -6.44 8.63
C PRO A 92 -6.00 -5.21 8.92
N LEU A 93 -5.81 -4.50 10.02
CA LEU A 93 -6.62 -3.29 10.33
C LEU A 93 -6.23 -2.13 9.40
N VAL A 94 -4.93 -1.99 9.13
CA VAL A 94 -4.42 -1.04 8.14
C VAL A 94 -4.82 -1.46 6.71
N ARG A 95 -5.23 -2.73 6.51
CA ARG A 95 -5.80 -3.19 5.22
C ARG A 95 -7.10 -2.51 4.83
N GLU A 96 -7.86 -2.01 5.80
CA GLU A 96 -9.13 -1.33 5.54
C GLU A 96 -8.98 0.19 5.38
N ILE A 97 -7.82 0.76 5.74
CA ILE A 97 -7.55 2.19 5.58
C ILE A 97 -7.01 2.40 4.15
N SER A 98 -7.95 2.72 3.25
CA SER A 98 -7.70 3.01 1.83
C SER A 98 -6.49 3.93 1.62
N TRP A 99 -5.39 3.36 1.13
CA TRP A 99 -4.25 4.10 0.56
C TRP A 99 -4.60 4.77 -0.78
N THR A 100 -5.74 4.44 -1.36
CA THR A 100 -6.10 4.79 -2.74
C THR A 100 -6.85 6.12 -2.85
N VAL A 101 -7.19 6.79 -1.76
CA VAL A 101 -7.93 8.06 -1.83
C VAL A 101 -7.19 9.15 -1.10
N ARG A 102 -6.37 9.87 -1.89
CA ARG A 102 -5.69 11.13 -1.59
C ARG A 102 -4.29 10.97 -1.00
N CYS A 103 -3.30 11.35 -1.82
CA CYS A 103 -1.94 11.71 -1.43
C CYS A 103 -1.94 12.82 -0.37
N SER A 104 -2.27 12.50 0.87
CA SER A 104 -1.98 13.32 2.06
C SER A 104 -2.56 12.64 3.30
N PHE A 105 -1.81 11.72 3.90
CA PHE A 105 -2.00 11.46 5.32
C PHE A 105 -0.65 11.37 6.04
N THR A 106 -0.45 12.37 6.89
CA THR A 106 0.45 12.39 8.04
C THR A 106 0.05 11.26 8.99
N PHE A 107 1.02 10.44 9.41
CA PHE A 107 0.86 9.55 10.56
C PHE A 107 0.51 10.40 11.79
N PRO A 108 -0.45 10.01 12.65
CA PRO A 108 -0.47 10.54 14.00
C PRO A 108 0.78 10.01 14.74
N PRO A 109 1.33 10.79 15.68
CA PRO A 109 2.49 10.39 16.48
C PRO A 109 2.24 9.13 17.30
#